data_AF-A0A1G3JE19-F1
#
_entry.id   AF-A0A1G3JE19-F1
#
_cell.length_a   1.000
_cell.length_b   1.000
_cell.length_c   1.000
_cell.angle_alpha   90.00
_cell.angle_beta   90.00
_cell.angle_gamma   90.00
#
_symmetry.space_group_name_H-M   'P 1'
#
loop_
_entity.id
_entity.type
_entity.pdbx_description
1 polymer ?
#
loop_
_entity_poly.entity_id
_entity_poly.type
_entity_poly.pdbx_seq_one_letter_code
_entity_poly.pdbx_strand_id
1 'polypeptide(L)'
;MTIQWDRIITAETRDAAALTQAKAAAHAALAARIAAARSALITDLPGQQMIYLAKEAEARAWLADPAPDLAAYPLLAAEVGLTAPDATALAQVWLNMALLWRNSAAGLEATRLAQGAAIDAATTVAEVRAVGDGFASSNW
;
A
#
# COMPACT_ATOMS: atom_id res chain seq x y z
N MET A 1 46.18 33.55 -17.65
CA MET A 1 44.76 33.13 -17.56
C MET A 1 44.72 31.82 -16.81
N THR A 2 44.41 31.85 -15.52
CA THR A 2 44.40 30.65 -14.68
C THR A 2 43.02 30.00 -14.80
N ILE A 3 42.95 28.86 -15.46
CA ILE A 3 41.73 28.04 -15.47
C ILE A 3 41.54 27.51 -14.05
N GLN A 4 40.39 27.80 -13.45
CA GLN A 4 39.99 27.31 -12.13
C GLN A 4 39.44 25.89 -12.29
N TRP A 5 40.33 24.91 -12.25
CA TRP A 5 40.04 23.48 -12.45
C TRP A 5 39.08 22.91 -11.40
N ASP A 6 38.99 23.53 -10.22
CA ASP A 6 38.06 23.23 -9.13
C ASP A 6 36.59 23.54 -9.46
N ARG A 7 36.33 24.30 -10.53
CA ARG A 7 34.97 24.66 -10.98
C ARG A 7 34.50 23.91 -12.22
N ILE A 8 35.29 22.96 -12.72
CA ILE A 8 34.93 22.18 -13.91
C ILE A 8 34.04 21.02 -13.49
N ILE A 9 32.74 21.13 -13.79
CA ILE A 9 31.82 19.99 -13.69
C ILE A 9 32.16 19.01 -14.82
N THR A 10 32.71 17.84 -14.46
CA THR A 10 33.00 16.74 -15.38
C THR A 10 31.72 16.07 -15.89
N ALA A 11 31.79 15.31 -16.98
CA ALA A 11 30.65 14.50 -17.44
C ALA A 11 30.21 13.49 -16.36
N GLU A 12 31.17 12.84 -15.70
CA GLU A 12 30.92 11.87 -14.62
C GLU A 12 30.15 12.46 -13.43
N THR A 13 30.49 13.69 -13.03
CA THR A 13 29.77 14.38 -11.94
C THR A 13 28.36 14.78 -12.34
N ARG A 14 28.12 15.12 -13.62
CA ARG A 14 26.75 15.35 -14.15
C ARG A 14 25.97 14.05 -14.20
N ASP A 15 26.58 12.96 -14.65
CA ASP A 15 25.91 11.66 -14.77
C ASP A 15 25.54 11.10 -13.40
N ALA A 16 26.42 11.23 -12.40
CA ALA A 16 26.14 10.86 -11.02
C ALA A 16 25.00 11.70 -10.41
N ALA A 17 24.98 13.01 -10.67
CA ALA A 17 23.90 13.88 -10.24
C ALA A 17 22.57 13.52 -10.92
N ALA A 18 22.59 13.25 -12.23
CA ALA A 18 21.43 12.85 -13.01
C ALA A 18 20.87 11.49 -12.53
N LEU A 19 21.74 10.52 -12.23
CA LEU A 19 21.33 9.24 -11.65
C LEU A 19 20.65 9.43 -10.29
N THR A 20 21.24 10.25 -9.42
CA THR A 20 20.69 10.54 -8.10
C THR A 20 19.30 11.17 -8.20
N GLN A 21 19.15 12.16 -9.09
CA GLN A 21 17.86 12.81 -9.35
C GLN A 21 16.84 11.82 -9.92
N ALA A 22 17.25 10.96 -10.86
CA ALA A 22 16.38 9.95 -11.45
C ALA A 22 15.86 8.97 -10.39
N LYS A 23 16.72 8.48 -9.49
CA LYS A 23 16.32 7.59 -8.39
C LYS A 23 15.33 8.27 -7.45
N ALA A 24 15.59 9.51 -7.05
CA ALA A 24 14.68 10.26 -6.17
C ALA A 24 13.29 10.44 -6.80
N ALA A 25 13.24 10.80 -8.09
CA ALA A 25 11.99 10.93 -8.83
C ALA A 25 11.25 9.59 -8.97
N ALA A 26 11.97 8.49 -9.22
CA ALA A 26 11.40 7.15 -9.30
C ALA A 26 10.80 6.69 -7.97
N HIS A 27 11.49 6.92 -6.85
CA HIS A 27 10.96 6.64 -5.51
C HIS A 27 9.69 7.43 -5.20
N ALA A 28 9.67 8.72 -5.54
CA ALA A 28 8.48 9.56 -5.36
C ALA A 28 7.30 9.05 -6.20
N ALA A 29 7.55 8.68 -7.46
CA ALA A 29 6.53 8.10 -8.33
C ALA A 29 6.01 6.75 -7.81
N LEU A 30 6.91 5.88 -7.35
CA LEU A 30 6.54 4.60 -6.73
C LEU A 30 5.65 4.81 -5.51
N ALA A 31 6.04 5.71 -4.60
CA ALA A 31 5.27 6.02 -3.40
C ALA A 31 3.86 6.55 -3.74
N ALA A 32 3.76 7.47 -4.71
CA ALA A 32 2.48 8.01 -5.15
C ALA A 32 1.56 6.94 -5.74
N ARG A 33 2.10 6.03 -6.54
CA ARG A 33 1.32 4.94 -7.15
C ARG A 33 0.85 3.91 -6.12
N ILE A 34 1.72 3.53 -5.17
CA ILE A 34 1.34 2.65 -4.07
C ILE A 34 0.26 3.30 -3.19
N ALA A 35 0.37 4.60 -2.92
CA ALA A 35 -0.65 5.33 -2.18
C ALA A 35 -1.99 5.34 -2.93
N ALA A 36 -1.99 5.60 -4.24
CA ALA A 36 -3.18 5.54 -5.07
C ALA A 36 -3.83 4.14 -5.05
N ALA A 37 -3.05 3.08 -5.25
CA ALA A 37 -3.54 1.71 -5.19
C ALA A 37 -4.13 1.35 -3.82
N ARG A 38 -3.50 1.78 -2.71
CA ARG A 38 -4.05 1.59 -1.36
C ARG A 38 -5.36 2.34 -1.17
N SER A 39 -5.44 3.59 -1.63
CA SER A 39 -6.64 4.42 -1.49
C SER A 39 -7.86 3.85 -2.23
N ALA A 40 -7.65 3.07 -3.29
CA ALA A 40 -8.73 2.35 -3.97
C ALA A 40 -9.31 1.17 -3.16
N LEU A 41 -8.59 0.70 -2.14
CA LEU A 41 -8.94 -0.47 -1.33
C LEU A 41 -9.40 -0.13 0.09
N ILE A 42 -9.19 1.11 0.53
CA ILE A 42 -9.52 1.56 1.88
C ILE A 42 -10.44 2.78 1.84
N THR A 43 -11.19 2.98 2.91
CA THR A 43 -11.88 4.24 3.15
C THR A 43 -11.00 5.16 3.99
N ASP A 44 -10.57 6.27 3.41
CA ASP A 44 -9.80 7.30 4.12
C ASP A 44 -10.74 8.25 4.88
N LEU A 45 -11.03 7.86 6.13
CA LEU A 45 -11.84 8.63 7.06
C LEU A 45 -11.21 8.55 8.46
N PRO A 46 -11.18 9.64 9.25
CA PRO A 46 -10.60 9.62 10.58
C PRO A 46 -11.19 8.50 11.46
N GLY A 47 -10.32 7.68 12.05
CA GLY A 47 -10.72 6.56 12.91
C GLY A 47 -11.26 5.32 12.16
N GLN A 48 -11.44 5.37 10.85
CA GLN A 48 -12.05 4.28 10.08
C GLN A 48 -11.23 2.98 10.13
N GLN A 49 -9.90 3.08 10.16
CA GLN A 49 -9.03 1.91 10.32
C GLN A 49 -9.26 1.21 11.67
N MET A 50 -9.49 1.97 12.74
CA MET A 50 -9.81 1.41 14.06
C MET A 50 -11.17 0.71 14.05
N ILE A 51 -12.16 1.30 13.36
CA ILE A 51 -13.47 0.67 13.15
C ILE A 51 -13.32 -0.68 12.42
N TYR A 52 -12.55 -0.74 11.34
CA TYR A 52 -12.37 -2.00 10.59
C TYR A 52 -11.67 -3.08 11.42
N LEU A 53 -10.66 -2.72 12.22
CA LEU A 53 -10.01 -3.66 13.13
C LEU A 53 -10.97 -4.17 14.22
N ALA A 54 -11.80 -3.30 14.79
CA ALA A 54 -12.81 -3.68 15.76
C ALA A 54 -13.89 -4.60 15.16
N LYS A 55 -14.34 -4.30 13.93
CA LYS A 55 -15.26 -5.16 13.16
C LYS A 55 -14.69 -6.55 12.93
N GLU A 56 -13.43 -6.64 12.49
CA GLU A 56 -12.77 -7.93 12.30
C GLU A 56 -12.69 -8.71 13.62
N ALA A 57 -12.36 -8.04 14.74
CA ALA A 57 -12.30 -8.67 16.05
C ALA A 57 -13.67 -9.20 16.51
N GLU A 58 -14.74 -8.40 16.42
CA GLU A 58 -16.10 -8.86 16.74
C GLU A 58 -16.54 -10.02 15.86
N ALA A 59 -16.28 -9.96 14.55
CA ALA A 59 -16.63 -11.06 13.64
C ALA A 59 -15.92 -12.37 14.00
N ARG A 60 -14.64 -12.32 14.39
CA ARG A 60 -13.89 -13.50 14.85
C ARG A 60 -14.49 -14.06 16.14
N ALA A 61 -14.81 -13.18 17.09
CA ALA A 61 -15.41 -13.59 18.36
C ALA A 61 -16.80 -14.21 18.15
N TRP A 62 -17.67 -13.58 17.33
CA TRP A 62 -19.00 -14.08 17.00
C TRP A 62 -18.96 -15.51 16.44
N LEU A 63 -18.07 -15.79 15.47
CA LEU A 63 -17.99 -17.12 14.85
C LEU A 63 -17.31 -18.18 15.74
N ALA A 64 -16.56 -17.76 16.77
CA ALA A 64 -15.93 -18.67 17.72
C ALA A 64 -16.82 -18.99 18.94
N ASP A 65 -17.81 -18.13 19.21
CA ASP A 65 -18.77 -18.30 20.29
C ASP A 65 -19.82 -19.36 19.91
N PRO A 66 -19.97 -20.45 20.68
CA PRO A 66 -20.94 -21.50 20.38
C PRO A 66 -22.40 -21.09 20.61
N ALA A 67 -22.65 -19.99 21.33
CA ALA A 67 -24.00 -19.49 21.63
C ALA A 67 -24.00 -17.95 21.73
N PRO A 68 -23.71 -17.24 20.62
CA PRO A 68 -23.48 -15.81 20.67
C PRO A 68 -24.78 -15.03 20.95
N ASP A 69 -24.69 -14.06 21.85
CA ASP A 69 -25.73 -13.06 22.10
C ASP A 69 -25.39 -11.78 21.34
N LEU A 70 -26.24 -11.38 20.39
CA LEU A 70 -26.04 -10.18 19.57
C LEU A 70 -25.87 -8.90 20.40
N ALA A 71 -26.48 -8.82 21.58
CA ALA A 71 -26.32 -7.65 22.46
C ALA A 71 -24.88 -7.45 22.96
N ALA A 72 -24.04 -8.50 22.94
CA ALA A 72 -22.63 -8.44 23.32
C ALA A 72 -21.70 -7.97 22.18
N TYR A 73 -22.22 -7.81 20.95
CA TYR A 73 -21.44 -7.45 19.76
C TYR A 73 -21.99 -6.17 19.13
N PRO A 74 -21.67 -4.99 19.69
CA PRO A 74 -22.33 -3.74 19.35
C PRO A 74 -22.15 -3.30 17.90
N LEU A 75 -21.02 -3.60 17.25
CA LEU A 75 -20.85 -3.27 15.83
C LEU A 75 -21.69 -4.18 14.94
N LEU A 76 -21.72 -5.49 15.22
CA LEU A 76 -22.60 -6.42 14.50
C LEU A 76 -24.07 -6.01 14.68
N ALA A 77 -24.50 -5.77 15.92
CA ALA A 77 -25.86 -5.36 16.24
C ALA A 77 -26.29 -4.09 15.49
N ALA A 78 -25.37 -3.14 15.29
CA ALA A 78 -25.64 -1.88 14.61
C ALA A 78 -25.78 -2.01 13.07
N GLU A 79 -25.24 -3.06 12.45
CA GLU A 79 -25.18 -3.20 10.98
C GLU A 79 -25.96 -4.39 10.41
N VAL A 80 -26.47 -5.28 11.27
CA VAL A 80 -27.41 -6.33 10.86
C VAL A 80 -28.65 -5.71 10.23
N GLY A 81 -29.09 -6.26 9.10
CA GLY A 81 -30.20 -5.74 8.31
C GLY A 81 -29.83 -4.58 7.39
N LEU A 82 -28.67 -3.94 7.57
CA LEU A 82 -28.16 -2.88 6.69
C LEU A 82 -27.17 -3.43 5.67
N THR A 83 -26.15 -4.13 6.15
CA THR A 83 -25.05 -4.65 5.31
C THR A 83 -25.26 -6.11 4.92
N ALA A 84 -25.88 -6.90 5.81
CA ALA A 84 -26.19 -8.31 5.61
C ALA A 84 -27.44 -8.68 6.40
N PRO A 85 -28.19 -9.73 6.02
CA PRO A 85 -29.48 -10.06 6.63
C PRO A 85 -29.38 -10.51 8.10
N ASP A 86 -28.26 -11.10 8.51
CA ASP A 86 -28.02 -11.59 9.86
C ASP A 86 -26.55 -11.41 10.28
N ALA A 87 -26.28 -11.62 11.58
CA ALA A 87 -24.97 -11.37 12.18
C ALA A 87 -23.89 -12.35 11.71
N THR A 88 -24.24 -13.60 11.42
CA THR A 88 -23.29 -14.60 10.92
C THR A 88 -22.86 -14.27 9.49
N ALA A 89 -23.82 -13.90 8.62
CA ALA A 89 -23.54 -13.43 7.28
C ALA A 89 -22.69 -12.15 7.32
N LEU A 90 -23.02 -11.20 8.20
CA LEU A 90 -22.25 -9.97 8.37
C LEU A 90 -20.82 -10.23 8.83
N ALA A 91 -20.64 -11.07 9.85
CA ALA A 91 -19.33 -11.46 10.35
C ALA A 91 -18.47 -12.09 9.23
N GLN A 92 -19.06 -13.00 8.44
CA GLN A 92 -18.35 -13.60 7.31
C GLN A 92 -17.95 -12.57 6.24
N VAL A 93 -18.82 -11.60 5.94
CA VAL A 93 -18.50 -10.49 5.03
C VAL A 93 -17.29 -9.71 5.54
N TRP A 94 -17.27 -9.32 6.82
CA TRP A 94 -16.15 -8.58 7.39
C TRP A 94 -14.84 -9.39 7.38
N LEU A 95 -14.87 -10.68 7.70
CA LEU A 95 -13.69 -11.54 7.63
C LEU A 95 -13.18 -11.74 6.20
N ASN A 96 -14.08 -11.86 5.23
CA ASN A 96 -13.71 -11.96 3.82
C ASN A 96 -13.04 -10.67 3.34
N MET A 97 -13.60 -9.52 3.69
CA MET A 97 -13.00 -8.21 3.37
C MET A 97 -11.64 -8.03 4.03
N ALA A 98 -11.49 -8.43 5.30
CA ALA A 98 -10.20 -8.39 5.99
C ALA A 98 -9.15 -9.31 5.33
N LEU A 99 -9.55 -10.48 4.82
CA LEU A 99 -8.67 -11.36 4.06
C LEU A 99 -8.26 -10.74 2.72
N LEU A 100 -9.21 -10.21 1.96
CA LEU A 100 -8.96 -9.54 0.67
C LEU A 100 -8.01 -8.35 0.84
N TRP A 101 -8.24 -7.53 1.89
CA TRP A 101 -7.36 -6.43 2.24
C TRP A 101 -5.94 -6.92 2.54
N ARG A 102 -5.76 -7.90 3.43
CA ARG A 102 -4.42 -8.40 3.80
C ARG A 102 -3.67 -8.97 2.60
N ASN A 103 -4.34 -9.75 1.75
CA ASN A 103 -3.73 -10.29 0.53
C ASN A 103 -3.28 -9.17 -0.43
N SER A 104 -4.13 -8.17 -0.63
CA SER A 104 -3.82 -7.03 -1.50
C SER A 104 -2.71 -6.17 -0.93
N ALA A 105 -2.76 -5.86 0.37
CA ALA A 105 -1.75 -5.08 1.08
C ALA A 105 -0.38 -5.77 1.04
N ALA A 106 -0.32 -7.10 1.22
CA ALA A 106 0.90 -7.87 1.11
C ALA A 106 1.50 -7.80 -0.31
N GLY A 107 0.68 -7.94 -1.35
CA GLY A 107 1.13 -7.82 -2.75
C GLY A 107 1.66 -6.43 -3.09
N LEU A 108 0.95 -5.38 -2.66
CA LEU A 108 1.37 -3.99 -2.84
C LEU A 108 2.68 -3.69 -2.11
N GLU A 109 2.83 -4.16 -0.86
CA GLU A 109 4.05 -3.93 -0.09
C GLU A 109 5.26 -4.70 -0.65
N ALA A 110 5.06 -5.95 -1.07
CA ALA A 110 6.09 -6.72 -1.76
C ALA A 110 6.56 -5.99 -3.03
N THR A 111 5.62 -5.46 -3.82
CA THR A 111 5.92 -4.67 -5.02
C THR A 111 6.72 -3.41 -4.66
N ARG A 112 6.29 -2.65 -3.65
CA ARG A 112 6.96 -1.44 -3.19
C ARG A 112 8.41 -1.72 -2.79
N LEU A 113 8.65 -2.78 -2.01
CA LEU A 113 9.98 -3.13 -1.53
C LEU A 113 10.87 -3.63 -2.67
N ALA A 114 10.36 -4.54 -3.53
CA ALA A 114 11.12 -5.10 -4.63
C ALA A 114 11.54 -4.04 -5.65
N GLN A 115 10.63 -3.12 -6.00
CA GLN A 115 10.95 -2.05 -6.94
C GLN A 115 11.83 -0.97 -6.33
N GLY A 116 11.62 -0.63 -5.06
CA GLY A 116 12.53 0.27 -4.35
C GLY A 116 13.97 -0.26 -4.38
N ALA A 117 14.15 -1.55 -4.08
CA ALA A 117 15.45 -2.20 -4.16
C ALA A 117 16.03 -2.20 -5.59
N ALA A 118 15.20 -2.39 -6.62
CA ALA A 118 15.65 -2.34 -8.02
C ALA A 118 16.06 -0.92 -8.46
N ILE A 119 15.34 0.13 -8.02
CA ILE A 119 15.73 1.53 -8.23
C ILE A 119 17.07 1.81 -7.55
N ASP A 120 17.27 1.31 -6.33
CA ASP A 120 18.50 1.52 -5.58
C ASP A 120 19.70 0.79 -6.21
N ALA A 121 19.49 -0.42 -6.75
CA ALA A 121 20.52 -1.19 -7.44
C ALA A 121 20.88 -0.64 -8.84
N ALA A 122 20.01 0.16 -9.47
CA ALA A 122 20.26 0.72 -10.79
C ALA A 122 21.52 1.60 -10.80
N THR A 123 22.37 1.40 -11.81
CA THR A 123 23.63 2.11 -12.03
C THR A 123 23.51 3.17 -13.12
N THR A 124 22.42 3.17 -13.88
CA THR A 124 22.18 4.15 -14.96
C THR A 124 20.77 4.73 -14.90
N VAL A 125 20.59 5.94 -15.48
CA VAL A 125 19.27 6.57 -15.62
C VAL A 125 18.32 5.71 -16.45
N ALA A 126 18.84 4.98 -17.45
CA ALA A 126 18.05 4.08 -18.28
C ALA A 126 17.49 2.90 -17.47
N GLU A 127 18.30 2.29 -16.61
CA GLU A 127 17.87 1.22 -15.70
C GLU A 127 16.80 1.71 -14.73
N VAL A 128 16.96 2.91 -14.14
CA VAL A 128 15.94 3.49 -13.26
C VAL A 128 14.60 3.65 -13.97
N ARG A 129 14.61 4.13 -15.23
CA ARG A 129 13.38 4.27 -16.04
C ARG A 129 12.74 2.91 -16.32
N ALA A 130 13.52 1.92 -16.71
CA ALA A 130 13.03 0.57 -16.99
C ALA A 130 12.33 -0.06 -15.77
N VAL A 131 12.87 0.14 -14.56
CA VAL A 131 12.20 -0.30 -13.31
C VAL A 131 10.87 0.42 -13.11
N GLY A 132 10.82 1.73 -13.35
CA GLY A 132 9.62 2.55 -13.20
C GLY A 132 8.49 2.18 -14.16
N ASP A 133 8.81 1.76 -15.38
CA ASP A 133 7.86 1.29 -16.40
C ASP A 133 7.25 -0.06 -16.02
N GLY A 134 8.03 -0.94 -15.38
CA GLY A 134 7.54 -2.25 -14.90
C GLY A 134 6.40 -2.17 -13.88
N PHE A 135 6.29 -1.08 -13.12
CA PHE A 135 5.13 -0.86 -12.25
C PHE A 135 3.86 -0.51 -13.04
N ALA A 136 3.98 0.29 -14.10
CA ALA A 136 2.81 0.69 -14.89
C ALA A 136 2.14 -0.51 -15.58
N SER A 137 2.89 -1.60 -15.78
CA SER A 137 2.38 -2.88 -16.29
C SER A 137 1.83 -3.83 -15.22
N SER A 138 1.90 -3.48 -13.94
CA SER A 138 1.34 -4.31 -12.85
C SER A 138 -0.15 -4.01 -12.67
N ASN A 139 -0.96 -5.04 -12.37
CA ASN A 139 -2.44 -4.96 -12.30
C ASN A 139 -2.97 -4.25 -11.04
N TRP A 140 -2.30 -3.19 -10.57
CA TRP A 140 -2.69 -2.40 -9.40
C TRP A 140 -3.16 -1.00 -9.78
#